data_AF-A0A2T1EF20-F1
#
_entry.id   AF-A0A2T1EF20-F1
#
_cell.length_a   1.000
_cell.length_b   1.000
_cell.length_c   1.000
_cell.angle_alpha   90.00
_cell.angle_beta   90.00
_cell.angle_gamma   90.00
#
_symmetry.space_group_name_H-M   'P 1'
#
loop_
_entity.id
_entity.type
_entity.pdbx_description
1 polymer ?
#
loop_
_entity_poly.entity_id
_entity_poly.type
_entity_poly.pdbx_seq_one_letter_code
_entity_poly.pdbx_strand_id
1 'polypeptide(L)' 'MTEDVLSQASAWGFDCNSEDDGNWQILPQQKNERWKLQLIGDRWLLSVSNVPQISLHPHEVIAFLELRHYSLKRSTS' A
#
# COMPACT_ATOMS: atom_id res chain seq x y z
N MET A 1 6.83 5.12 12.28
CA MET A 1 6.96 5.40 10.83
C MET A 1 6.36 4.29 9.97
N THR A 2 6.93 3.07 9.93
CA THR A 2 6.28 1.94 9.25
C THR A 2 4.94 1.56 9.90
N GLU A 3 4.89 1.56 11.23
CA GLU A 3 3.64 1.33 11.98
C GLU A 3 2.56 2.35 11.64
N ASP A 4 2.92 3.61 11.42
CA ASP A 4 1.96 4.67 11.05
C ASP A 4 1.35 4.39 9.67
N VAL A 5 2.18 3.95 8.71
CA VAL A 5 1.71 3.56 7.37
C VAL A 5 0.77 2.37 7.47
N LEU A 6 1.14 1.32 8.19
CA LEU A 6 0.34 0.10 8.35
C LEU A 6 -0.98 0.38 9.07
N SER A 7 -0.92 1.16 10.16
CA SER A 7 -2.11 1.57 10.92
C SER A 7 -3.08 2.37 10.05
N GLN A 8 -2.56 3.35 9.30
CA GLN A 8 -3.38 4.16 8.41
C GLN A 8 -3.96 3.37 7.24
N ALA A 9 -3.17 2.49 6.64
CA ALA A 9 -3.60 1.61 5.55
C ALA A 9 -4.72 0.67 6.00
N SER A 10 -4.55 0.01 7.15
CA SER A 10 -5.55 -0.87 7.75
C SER A 10 -6.84 -0.09 8.11
N ALA A 11 -6.71 1.11 8.68
CA ALA A 11 -7.87 1.98 8.98
C ALA A 11 -8.64 2.42 7.72
N TRP A 12 -7.97 2.50 6.57
CA TRP A 12 -8.60 2.75 5.26
C TRP A 12 -9.11 1.48 4.57
N GLY A 13 -8.90 0.29 5.16
CA GLY A 13 -9.39 -0.98 4.65
C GLY A 13 -8.45 -1.68 3.67
N PHE A 14 -7.19 -1.26 3.56
CA PHE A 14 -6.18 -1.99 2.78
C PHE A 14 -5.69 -3.23 3.53
N ASP A 15 -5.47 -4.31 2.80
CA ASP A 15 -4.93 -5.55 3.35
C ASP A 15 -3.43 -5.40 3.63
N CYS A 16 -3.06 -5.48 4.90
CA CYS A 16 -1.68 -5.35 5.38
C CYS A 16 -1.21 -6.70 5.92
N ASN A 17 -0.23 -7.33 5.25
CA ASN A 17 0.24 -8.67 5.61
C ASN A 17 1.77 -8.70 5.70
N SER A 18 2.32 -9.53 6.57
CA SER A 18 3.74 -9.87 6.56
C SER A 18 4.01 -11.05 5.62
N GLU A 19 5.03 -10.95 4.77
CA GLU A 19 5.55 -12.06 3.98
C GLU A 19 6.42 -13.00 4.86
N ASP A 20 6.73 -14.19 4.35
CA ASP A 20 7.48 -15.24 5.07
C ASP A 20 8.90 -14.80 5.47
N ASP A 21 9.44 -13.78 4.80
CA ASP A 21 10.74 -13.15 5.09
C ASP A 21 10.66 -12.07 6.17
N GLY A 22 9.47 -11.81 6.72
CA GLY A 22 9.20 -10.78 7.72
C GLY A 22 8.97 -9.38 7.16
N ASN A 23 8.98 -9.21 5.83
CA ASN A 23 8.69 -7.91 5.21
C ASN A 23 7.19 -7.65 5.15
N TRP A 24 6.80 -6.40 5.40
CA TRP A 24 5.40 -5.99 5.30
C TRP A 24 5.01 -5.68 3.86
N GLN A 25 3.80 -6.07 3.48
CA GLN A 25 3.18 -5.65 2.23
C GLN A 25 1.78 -5.09 2.45
N ILE A 26 1.41 -4.13 1.58
CA ILE A 26 0.08 -3.56 1.50
C ILE A 26 -0.48 -3.87 0.11
N LEU A 27 -1.67 -4.48 0.11
CA LEU A 27 -2.37 -4.92 -1.08
C LEU A 27 -3.58 -4.01 -1.37
N PRO A 28 -4.01 -3.93 -2.64
CA PRO A 28 -5.16 -3.14 -3.02
C PRO A 28 -6.44 -3.73 -2.46
N GLN A 29 -7.40 -2.86 -2.14
CA GLN A 29 -8.74 -3.27 -1.70
C GLN A 29 -9.54 -3.93 -2.83
N GLN A 30 -9.29 -3.51 -4.07
CA GLN A 30 -9.99 -4.04 -5.23
C GLN A 30 -9.15 -5.10 -5.94
N LYS A 31 -9.75 -6.27 -6.18
CA LYS A 31 -9.08 -7.42 -6.83
C LYS A 31 -8.62 -7.17 -8.27
N ASN A 32 -9.14 -6.14 -8.93
CA ASN A 32 -8.76 -5.75 -10.29
C ASN A 32 -7.51 -4.87 -10.33
N GLU A 33 -7.16 -4.22 -9.21
CA GLU A 33 -5.93 -3.45 -9.11
C GLU A 33 -4.74 -4.39 -8.97
N ARG A 34 -3.66 -4.10 -9.71
CA ARG A 34 -2.48 -4.95 -9.80
C ARG A 34 -1.25 -4.35 -9.14
N TRP A 35 -1.43 -3.36 -8.28
CA TRP A 35 -0.31 -2.77 -7.55
C TRP A 35 -0.11 -3.49 -6.21
N LYS A 36 1.10 -3.44 -5.66
CA LYS A 36 1.40 -3.80 -4.27
C LYS A 36 2.51 -2.89 -3.74
N LEU A 37 2.51 -2.65 -2.44
CA LEU A 37 3.58 -1.94 -1.76
C LEU A 37 4.29 -2.92 -0.85
N GLN A 38 5.61 -3.03 -0.94
CA GLN A 38 6.43 -3.91 -0.10
C GLN A 38 7.46 -3.08 0.67
N LEU A 39 7.59 -3.30 1.96
CA LEU A 39 8.62 -2.70 2.78
C LEU A 39 9.95 -3.39 2.48
N ILE A 40 10.94 -2.62 2.02
CA ILE A 40 12.30 -3.07 1.77
C ILE A 40 13.24 -2.12 2.50
N GLY A 41 13.75 -2.56 3.66
CA GLY A 41 14.51 -1.71 4.56
C GLY A 41 13.63 -0.63 5.19
N ASP A 42 13.95 0.64 4.92
CA ASP A 42 13.22 1.82 5.42
C ASP A 42 12.27 2.45 4.39
N ARG A 43 12.19 1.86 3.19
CA ARG A 43 11.37 2.37 2.07
C ARG A 43 10.35 1.36 1.60
N TRP A 44 9.35 1.86 0.88
CA TRP A 44 8.29 1.06 0.31
C TRP A 44 8.44 0.96 -1.21
N LEU A 45 8.64 -0.23 -1.72
CA LEU A 45 8.66 -0.50 -3.15
C LEU A 45 7.23 -0.65 -3.67
N LEU A 46 6.81 0.27 -4.53
CA LEU A 46 5.63 0.11 -5.35
C LEU A 46 5.95 -0.82 -6.53
N SER A 47 5.22 -1.91 -6.64
CA SER A 47 5.25 -2.81 -7.79
C SER A 47 3.89 -2.80 -8.49
N VAL A 48 3.87 -2.84 -9.83
CA VAL A 48 2.65 -2.98 -10.63
C VAL A 48 2.76 -4.21 -11.50
N SER A 49 1.80 -5.12 -11.38
CA SER A 49 1.84 -6.45 -11.99
C SER A 49 3.16 -7.19 -11.70
N ASN A 50 3.62 -7.13 -10.45
CA ASN A 50 4.90 -7.67 -9.97
C ASN A 50 6.17 -7.07 -10.62
N VAL A 51 6.05 -5.95 -11.35
CA VAL A 51 7.20 -5.20 -11.85
C VAL A 51 7.50 -4.04 -10.90
N PRO A 52 8.69 -4.01 -10.27
CA PRO A 52 9.15 -2.88 -9.47
C PRO A 52 9.07 -1.57 -10.25
N GLN A 53 8.44 -0.54 -9.67
CA GLN A 53 8.28 0.77 -10.32
C GLN A 53 9.10 1.85 -9.60
N ILE A 54 8.81 2.09 -8.32
CA ILE A 54 9.37 3.21 -7.56
C ILE A 54 9.49 2.87 -6.09
N SER A 55 10.54 3.37 -5.45
CA SER A 55 10.74 3.29 -4.00
C SER A 55 10.30 4.60 -3.34
N LEU A 56 9.37 4.49 -2.39
CA LEU A 56 8.67 5.59 -1.75
C LEU A 56 9.05 5.70 -0.27
N HIS A 57 9.09 6.94 0.22
CA HIS A 57 9.12 7.22 1.64
C HIS A 57 7.74 7.00 2.29
N PRO A 58 7.67 6.75 3.61
CA PRO A 58 6.42 6.51 4.32
C PRO A 58 5.31 7.54 4.06
N HIS A 59 5.66 8.85 3.98
CA HIS A 59 4.67 9.89 3.73
C HIS A 59 4.11 9.86 2.30
N GLU A 60 4.92 9.48 1.31
CA GLU A 60 4.49 9.33 -0.09
C GLU A 60 3.56 8.11 -0.24
N VAL A 61 3.81 7.05 0.54
CA VAL A 61 2.93 5.88 0.61
C VAL A 61 1.57 6.25 1.16
N ILE A 62 1.51 7.04 2.24
CA ILE A 62 0.24 7.51 2.81
C ILE A 62 -0.54 8.32 1.76
N ALA A 63 0.10 9.26 1.08
CA ALA A 63 -0.53 10.04 0.01
C ALA A 63 -1.03 9.15 -1.15
N PHE A 64 -0.25 8.15 -1.54
CA PHE A 64 -0.63 7.18 -2.57
C PHE A 64 -1.87 6.36 -2.19
N LEU A 65 -1.95 5.92 -0.93
CA LEU A 65 -3.07 5.14 -0.39
C LEU A 65 -4.32 6.01 -0.21
N GLU A 66 -4.14 7.25 0.25
CA GLU A 66 -5.22 8.23 0.43
C GLU A 66 -5.97 8.46 -0.90
N LEU A 67 -5.24 8.70 -1.98
CA LEU A 67 -5.81 8.91 -3.31
C LEU A 67 -6.67 7.73 -3.78
N ARG A 68 -6.28 6.49 -3.43
CA ARG A 68 -7.03 5.28 -3.77
C ARG A 68 -8.26 5.09 -2.91
N HIS A 69 -8.12 5.32 -1.61
CA HIS A 69 -9.25 5.30 -0.67
C HIS A 69 -10.38 6.25 -1.11
N TYR A 70 -10.05 7.50 -1.46
CA TYR A 70 -11.05 8.46 -1.95
C TYR A 70 -11.60 8.14 -3.33
N SER A 71 -10.83 7.46 -4.19
CA SER A 71 -11.32 7.03 -5.49
C SER A 71 -12.35 5.91 -5.35
N LEU A 72 -12.15 4.97 -4.42
CA LEU A 72 -13.17 3.95 -4.11
C LEU A 72 -14.48 4.57 -3.62
N LYS A 73 -14.42 5.52 -2.67
CA LYS A 73 -15.63 6.15 -2.10
C LYS A 73 -16.50 6.85 -3.13
N ARG A 74 -15.90 7.40 -4.19
CA ARG A 74 -16.62 8.08 -5.27
C ARG A 74 -17.31 7.12 -6.25
N SER A 75 -16.87 5.88 -6.35
CA SER A 75 -17.49 4.87 -7.23
C SER A 75 -18.69 4.17 -6.60
N THR A 76 -18.91 4.35 -5.30
CA THR A 76 -20.02 3.74 -4.53
C THR A 76 -21.13 4.71 -4.16
N SER A 77 -21.13 5.94 -4.72
CA SER A 77 -22.17 6.96 -4.55
C SER A 77 -22.98 7.19 -5.82
#